data_AF-A0A8T9CPD1-F1
#
_entry.id   AF-A0A8T9CPD1-F1
#
_cell.length_a   1.000
_cell.length_b   1.000
_cell.length_c   1.000
_cell.angle_alpha   90.00
_cell.angle_beta   90.00
_cell.angle_gamma   90.00
#
_symmetry.space_group_name_H-M   'P 1'
#
loop_
_entity.id
_entity.type
_entity.pdbx_description
1 polymer ?
#
loop_
_entity_poly.entity_id
_entity_poly.type
_entity_poly.pdbx_seq_one_letter_code
_entity_poly.pdbx_strand_id
1 'polypeptide(L)'
;MSKLDTFIQHAVNAVPVSGTSLISSLYGDSLSHRGGEIWLGSLAALLEGLGFGERFVRTALFRLNKEGWLDVSRIGRRSFYSLSDKG
;
A
#
# COMPACT_ATOMS: atom_id res chain seq x y z
N MET A 1 -13.00 -14.58 15.31
CA MET A 1 -12.83 -13.75 14.11
C MET A 1 -13.78 -12.57 14.24
N SER A 2 -13.31 -11.32 14.11
CA SER A 2 -14.16 -10.15 14.28
C SER A 2 -15.15 -10.00 13.12
N LYS A 3 -16.27 -9.30 13.31
CA LYS A 3 -17.21 -8.99 12.20
C LYS A 3 -16.50 -8.29 11.03
N LEU A 4 -15.50 -7.47 11.34
CA LEU A 4 -14.69 -6.76 10.35
C LEU A 4 -13.85 -7.74 9.52
N ASP A 5 -13.17 -8.69 10.16
CA ASP A 5 -12.36 -9.69 9.45
C ASP A 5 -13.23 -10.52 8.50
N THR A 6 -14.42 -10.93 8.94
CA THR A 6 -15.37 -11.66 8.10
C THR A 6 -15.83 -10.84 6.90
N PHE A 7 -16.12 -9.55 7.10
CA PHE A 7 -16.50 -8.65 6.01
C PHE A 7 -15.35 -8.48 5.01
N ILE A 8 -14.13 -8.24 5.49
CA ILE A 8 -12.94 -8.07 4.66
C ILE A 8 -12.71 -9.32 3.81
N GLN A 9 -12.76 -10.52 4.42
CA GLN A 9 -12.59 -11.77 3.70
C GLN A 9 -13.68 -11.99 2.65
N HIS A 10 -14.93 -11.64 2.95
CA HIS A 10 -16.01 -11.71 1.96
C HIS A 10 -15.77 -10.76 0.79
N ALA A 11 -15.37 -9.51 1.06
CA ALA A 11 -15.11 -8.51 0.04
C ALA A 11 -13.93 -8.90 -0.89
N VAL A 12 -12.83 -9.40 -0.32
CA VAL A 12 -11.65 -9.85 -1.07
C VAL A 12 -11.97 -11.08 -1.93
N ASN A 13 -12.84 -11.98 -1.46
CA ASN A 13 -13.23 -13.17 -2.21
C ASN A 13 -14.28 -12.90 -3.29
N ALA A 14 -15.05 -11.81 -3.18
CA ALA A 14 -16.09 -11.47 -4.16
C ALA A 14 -15.50 -11.04 -5.51
N VAL A 15 -14.37 -10.31 -5.49
CA VAL A 15 -13.67 -9.84 -6.70
C VAL A 15 -12.16 -9.91 -6.45
N PRO A 16 -11.37 -10.55 -7.35
CA PRO A 16 -9.92 -10.54 -7.23
C PRO A 16 -9.38 -9.10 -7.23
N VAL A 17 -8.69 -8.72 -6.15
CA VAL A 17 -8.09 -7.39 -6.03
C VAL A 17 -6.62 -7.46 -6.47
N SER A 18 -6.22 -6.60 -7.40
CA SER A 18 -4.81 -6.38 -7.71
C SER A 18 -4.17 -5.59 -6.58
N GLY A 19 -3.21 -6.19 -5.86
CA GLY A 19 -2.53 -5.51 -4.75
C GLY A 19 -1.75 -4.26 -5.18
N THR A 20 -1.17 -4.23 -6.37
CA THR A 20 -0.49 -3.01 -6.86
C THR A 20 -1.50 -1.91 -7.20
N SER A 21 -2.63 -2.27 -7.82
CA SER A 21 -3.70 -1.29 -8.11
C SER A 21 -4.30 -0.74 -6.82
N LEU A 22 -4.50 -1.60 -5.82
CA LEU A 22 -4.94 -1.18 -4.49
C LEU A 22 -3.97 -0.22 -3.83
N ILE A 23 -2.66 -0.48 -3.91
CA ILE A 23 -1.63 0.44 -3.41
C ILE A 23 -1.74 1.79 -4.14
N SER A 24 -1.82 1.79 -5.47
CA SER A 24 -1.99 3.02 -6.26
C SER A 24 -3.24 3.81 -5.86
N SER A 25 -4.40 3.15 -5.74
CA SER A 25 -5.64 3.79 -5.28
C SER A 25 -5.52 4.34 -3.86
N LEU A 26 -4.86 3.62 -2.94
CA LEU A 26 -4.64 4.11 -1.58
C LEU A 26 -3.82 5.41 -1.58
N TYR A 27 -2.77 5.49 -2.41
CA TYR A 27 -1.98 6.71 -2.52
C TYR A 27 -2.80 7.87 -3.09
N GLY A 28 -3.52 7.64 -4.19
CA GLY A 28 -4.33 8.66 -4.86
C GLY A 28 -5.50 9.16 -4.00
N ASP A 29 -6.32 8.25 -3.50
CA ASP A 29 -7.61 8.60 -2.88
C ASP A 29 -7.52 8.91 -1.38
N SER A 30 -6.54 8.32 -0.68
CA SER A 30 -6.50 8.35 0.79
C SER A 30 -5.28 9.06 1.37
N LEU A 31 -4.08 8.75 0.87
CA LEU A 31 -2.84 9.26 1.45
C LEU A 31 -2.53 10.69 0.99
N SER A 32 -2.85 11.05 -0.26
CA SER A 32 -2.66 12.41 -0.80
C SER A 32 -3.27 13.50 0.10
N HIS A 33 -4.42 13.21 0.73
CA HIS A 33 -5.13 14.14 1.62
C HIS A 33 -4.61 14.13 3.08
N ARG A 34 -3.70 13.23 3.44
CA ARG A 34 -3.25 12.97 4.82
C ARG A 34 -1.73 13.10 4.98
N GLY A 35 -1.10 13.96 4.19
CA GLY A 35 0.35 14.20 4.22
C GLY A 35 1.15 13.41 3.19
N GLY A 36 0.49 12.54 2.40
CA GLY A 36 1.06 11.96 1.19
C GLY A 36 2.13 10.88 1.39
N GLU A 37 2.60 10.66 2.61
CA GLU A 37 3.73 9.76 2.91
C GLU A 37 3.31 8.64 3.89
N ILE A 38 3.77 7.41 3.64
CA ILE A 38 3.56 6.27 4.54
C ILE A 38 4.82 5.42 4.69
N TRP A 39 5.08 4.96 5.91
CA TRP A 39 6.12 3.96 6.16
C TRP A 39 5.73 2.61 5.53
N LEU A 40 6.67 1.97 4.82
CA LEU A 40 6.47 0.66 4.22
C LEU A 40 5.92 -0.38 5.21
N GLY A 41 6.44 -0.42 6.44
CA GLY A 41 5.98 -1.39 7.44
C GLY A 41 4.52 -1.18 7.84
N SER A 42 4.07 0.07 7.94
CA SER A 42 2.67 0.41 8.18
C SER A 42 1.78 0.00 7.02
N LEU A 43 2.22 0.23 5.77
CA LEU A 43 1.46 -0.20 4.60
C LEU A 43 1.37 -1.73 4.51
N ALA A 44 2.47 -2.43 4.82
CA ALA A 44 2.46 -3.90 4.85
C ALA A 44 1.48 -4.45 5.88
N ALA A 45 1.48 -3.91 7.10
CA ALA A 45 0.54 -4.31 8.14
C ALA A 45 -0.93 -4.01 7.76
N LEU A 46 -1.19 -2.90 7.08
CA LEU A 46 -2.52 -2.54 6.59
C LEU A 46 -3.05 -3.55 5.55
N LEU A 47 -2.19 -3.98 4.64
CA LEU A 47 -2.58 -4.86 3.53
C LEU A 47 -2.54 -6.35 3.87
N GLU A 48 -1.98 -6.72 5.02
CA GLU A 48 -1.93 -8.11 5.50
C GLU A 48 -3.33 -8.71 5.66
N GLY A 49 -4.29 -7.97 6.23
CA GLY A 49 -5.68 -8.41 6.38
C GLY A 49 -6.41 -8.65 5.05
N LEU A 50 -5.87 -8.12 3.95
CA LEU A 50 -6.36 -8.28 2.58
C LEU A 50 -5.64 -9.42 1.83
N GLY A 51 -4.72 -10.13 2.48
CA GLY A 51 -3.97 -11.24 1.90
C GLY A 51 -2.67 -10.86 1.22
N PHE A 52 -2.21 -9.60 1.34
CA PHE A 52 -0.94 -9.16 0.76
C PHE A 52 0.17 -9.13 1.80
N GLY A 53 1.09 -10.10 1.72
CA GLY A 53 2.24 -10.16 2.62
C GLY A 53 3.29 -9.07 2.37
N GLU A 54 4.13 -8.83 3.37
CA GLU A 54 5.16 -7.78 3.34
C GLU A 54 6.10 -7.87 2.12
N ARG A 55 6.50 -9.09 1.72
CA ARG A 55 7.35 -9.31 0.53
C ARG A 55 6.70 -8.75 -0.74
N PHE A 56 5.40 -8.98 -0.91
CA PHE A 56 4.66 -8.46 -2.06
C PHE A 56 4.63 -6.93 -2.03
N VAL A 57 4.28 -6.34 -0.88
CA VAL A 57 4.20 -4.88 -0.73
C VAL A 57 5.54 -4.20 -1.01
N ARG A 58 6.66 -4.78 -0.54
CA ARG A 58 8.02 -4.31 -0.85
C ARG A 58 8.30 -4.30 -2.35
N THR A 59 7.97 -5.38 -3.04
CA THR A 59 8.17 -5.48 -4.49
C THR A 59 7.29 -4.49 -5.25
N ALA A 60 6.02 -4.33 -4.86
CA ALA A 60 5.10 -3.39 -5.50
C ALA A 60 5.54 -1.94 -5.33
N LEU A 61 5.89 -1.51 -4.11
CA LEU A 61 6.41 -0.16 -3.84
C LEU A 61 7.72 0.12 -4.59
N PHE A 62 8.64 -0.85 -4.59
CA PHE A 62 9.90 -0.71 -5.33
C PHE A 62 9.65 -0.55 -6.84
N ARG A 63 8.70 -1.31 -7.40
CA ARG A 63 8.31 -1.18 -8.81
C ARG A 63 7.71 0.18 -9.11
N LEU A 64 6.76 0.64 -8.30
CA LEU A 64 6.12 1.95 -8.46
C LEU A 64 7.13 3.10 -8.35
N ASN A 65 8.09 3.00 -7.43
CA ASN A 65 9.19 3.96 -7.34
C ASN A 65 10.10 3.92 -8.58
N LYS A 66 10.47 2.73 -9.06
CA LYS A 66 11.28 2.57 -10.27
C LYS A 66 10.57 3.13 -11.53
N GLU A 67 9.26 3.00 -11.60
CA GLU A 67 8.42 3.55 -12.67
C GLU A 67 8.18 5.07 -12.51
N GLY A 68 8.62 5.65 -11.39
CA GLY A 68 8.53 7.08 -11.11
C GLY A 68 7.19 7.54 -10.56
N TRP A 69 6.31 6.63 -10.15
CA TRP A 69 5.02 6.96 -9.51
C TRP A 69 5.16 7.36 -8.04
N LEU A 70 6.18 6.83 -7.36
CA LEU A 70 6.42 7.10 -5.95
C LEU A 70 7.84 7.61 -5.74
N ASP A 71 8.00 8.52 -4.79
CA ASP A 71 9.29 8.86 -4.20
C ASP A 71 9.51 8.06 -2.91
N VAL A 72 10.78 7.93 -2.52
CA VAL A 72 11.16 7.23 -1.29
C VAL A 72 12.13 8.07 -0.46
N SER A 73 11.76 8.33 0.79
CA SER A 73 12.62 8.94 1.79
C SER A 73 13.05 7.89 2.82
N ARG A 74 14.25 8.02 3.39
CA ARG A 74 14.77 7.05 4.36
C ARG A 74 15.21 7.74 5.64
N ILE A 75 14.60 7.32 6.76
CA ILE A 75 14.96 7.76 8.10
C ILE A 75 15.46 6.54 8.87
N GLY A 76 16.79 6.44 8.99
CA GLY A 76 17.46 5.28 9.57
C GLY A 76 17.17 3.98 8.79
N ARG A 77 16.46 3.04 9.40
CA ARG A 77 16.08 1.75 8.79
C ARG A 77 14.66 1.75 8.19
N ARG A 78 13.95 2.86 8.27
CA ARG A 78 12.57 2.99 7.76
C ARG A 78 12.57 3.70 6.42
N SER A 79 11.91 3.08 5.44
CA SER A 79 11.64 3.67 4.13
C SER A 79 10.20 4.16 4.09
N PHE A 80 10.04 5.44 3.82
CA PHE A 80 8.76 6.09 3.66
C PHE A 80 8.55 6.40 2.19
N TYR A 81 7.35 6.15 1.71
CA TYR A 81 7.00 6.32 0.30
C TYR A 81 5.89 7.35 0.19
N SER A 82 5.97 8.19 -0.84
CA SER A 82 4.98 9.21 -1.18
C SER A 82 4.72 9.25 -2.68
N LEU A 83 3.61 9.86 -3.11
CA LEU A 83 3.44 10.19 -4.53
C LEU A 83 4.56 11.11 -4.98
N SER A 84 5.08 10.87 -6.18
CA SER A 84 6.02 11.78 -6.84
C SER A 84 5.24 12.87 -7.60
N ASP A 85 5.94 13.84 -8.18
CA ASP A 85 5.34 14.86 -9.06
C ASP A 85 4.65 14.28 -10.30
N LYS A 86 4.94 13.02 -10.67
CA LYS A 86 4.27 12.32 -11.78
C LYS A 86 3.00 11.59 -11.35
N GLY A 87 2.85 11.33 -10.06
CA GLY A 87 1.82 10.45 -9.49
C GLY A 87 0.53 11.15 -9.13
#